data_AF-A0A2T8IDQ0-F1
#
_entry.id   AF-A0A2T8IDQ0-F1
#
_cell.length_a   1.000
_cell.length_b   1.000
_cell.length_c   1.000
_cell.angle_alpha   90.00
_cell.angle_beta   90.00
_cell.angle_gamma   90.00
#
_symmetry.space_group_name_H-M   'P 1'
#
loop_
_entity.id
_entity.type
_entity.pdbx_description
1 polymer ?
#
loop_
_entity_poly.entity_id
_entity_poly.type
_entity_poly.pdbx_seq_one_letter_code
_entity_poly.pdbx_strand_id
1 'polypeptide(L)'
;MAKIEEPTIDVMLFVDKEKRRVLFAEADEDFVDVLFGWLTLPLGTIVRLMNKQSQMGCLDQVYSSVEDLSTDYFQTKACKGMLLAPLNAASGHCCQLKINIDDTKKGALYICRDTSCSASVGDCRFSSVRGAVCKCGKDMQYTGEWSDNHGEDAAPAGEDADSGVFVIGCFKFIITDDLIVAPASTSLMMSLFQRFGVGDPATLEKTVIQLNSQKITSLLGRSLTSKQSLTGIYFDTPIDYDAVDLFVLSEKLYPDRQNDADQKLSNVKIRVLQTRNSSLLYAEASDDFVDLLFGWLSIPLGSMIKTYCHRSLKGCVDNLYWSIYGSAKGYVRPECQSLLLDPKAVPFSGCRTTKILQVEELAPSKLQIKGCVKSWSY
;
A
#
# COMPACT_ATOMS: atom_id res chain seq x y z
N MET A 1 -10.62 33.19 7.60
CA MET A 1 -10.08 31.81 7.59
C MET A 1 -9.49 31.60 6.21
N ALA A 2 -8.17 31.43 6.10
CA ALA A 2 -7.56 31.01 4.84
C ALA A 2 -8.10 29.61 4.51
N LYS A 3 -8.59 29.41 3.29
CA LYS A 3 -8.85 28.07 2.76
C LYS A 3 -7.50 27.34 2.80
N ILE A 4 -7.39 26.28 3.58
CA ILE A 4 -6.26 25.36 3.45
C ILE A 4 -6.45 24.72 2.08
N GLU A 5 -5.64 25.11 1.10
CA GLU A 5 -5.64 24.46 -0.21
C GLU A 5 -5.14 23.03 -0.03
N GLU A 6 -5.83 22.06 -0.63
CA GLU A 6 -5.37 20.68 -0.65
C GLU A 6 -4.04 20.59 -1.39
N PRO A 7 -3.07 19.79 -0.89
CA PRO A 7 -1.79 19.65 -1.56
C PRO A 7 -1.96 19.02 -2.94
N THR A 8 -1.25 19.57 -3.92
CA THR A 8 -1.21 19.09 -5.31
C THR A 8 0.22 18.84 -5.78
N ILE A 9 0.39 17.89 -6.70
CA ILE A 9 1.65 17.60 -7.38
C ILE A 9 1.50 17.95 -8.86
N ASP A 10 2.45 18.70 -9.40
CA ASP A 10 2.51 19.05 -10.82
C ASP A 10 3.27 17.98 -11.59
N VAL A 11 2.66 17.44 -12.65
CA VAL A 11 3.27 16.41 -13.50
C VAL A 11 3.18 16.85 -14.96
N MET A 12 4.31 16.85 -15.67
CA MET A 12 4.36 17.20 -17.09
C MET A 12 4.13 15.96 -17.95
N LEU A 13 3.09 15.96 -18.76
CA LEU A 13 2.74 14.88 -19.68
C LEU A 13 3.18 15.19 -21.12
N PHE A 14 3.65 14.16 -21.82
CA PHE A 14 3.91 14.18 -23.26
C PHE A 14 2.82 13.39 -23.97
N VAL A 15 1.96 14.07 -24.71
CA VAL A 15 0.70 13.52 -25.23
C VAL A 15 0.69 13.49 -26.75
N ASP A 16 0.37 12.32 -27.31
CA ASP A 16 0.01 12.14 -28.71
C ASP A 16 -1.52 12.31 -28.82
N LYS A 17 -1.96 13.51 -29.22
CA LYS A 17 -3.40 13.83 -29.34
C LYS A 17 -4.09 13.02 -30.41
N GLU A 18 -3.42 12.76 -31.52
CA GLU A 18 -3.98 12.01 -32.65
C GLU A 18 -4.33 10.59 -32.24
N LYS A 19 -3.43 9.94 -31.48
CA LYS A 19 -3.64 8.59 -30.94
C LYS A 19 -4.34 8.58 -29.57
N ARG A 20 -4.71 9.75 -29.04
CA ARG A 20 -5.31 9.93 -27.70
C ARG A 20 -4.57 9.15 -26.61
N ARG A 21 -3.25 9.33 -26.52
CA ARG A 21 -2.40 8.58 -25.58
C ARG A 21 -1.32 9.45 -24.95
N VAL A 22 -1.07 9.25 -23.67
CA VAL A 22 0.11 9.76 -22.96
C VAL A 22 1.28 8.80 -23.23
N LEU A 23 2.43 9.31 -23.69
CA LEU A 23 3.61 8.49 -23.93
C LEU A 23 4.38 8.25 -22.63
N PHE A 24 4.63 9.33 -21.91
CA PHE A 24 5.26 9.35 -20.60
C PHE A 24 4.99 10.69 -19.90
N ALA A 25 5.27 10.72 -18.61
CA ALA A 25 5.33 11.89 -17.76
C ALA A 25 6.78 12.21 -17.38
N GLU A 26 7.08 13.48 -17.17
CA GLU A 26 8.26 13.97 -16.45
C GLU A 26 7.78 14.58 -15.12
N ALA A 27 8.36 14.13 -14.02
CA ALA A 27 8.01 14.58 -12.67
C ALA A 27 9.24 14.62 -11.75
N ASP A 28 9.09 15.27 -10.61
CA ASP A 28 10.07 15.33 -9.53
C ASP A 28 9.95 14.14 -8.57
N GLU A 29 10.76 14.16 -7.50
CA GLU A 29 10.76 13.16 -6.45
C GLU A 29 9.40 13.00 -5.75
N ASP A 30 8.64 14.10 -5.57
CA ASP A 30 7.38 14.09 -4.84
C ASP A 30 6.38 13.11 -5.49
N PHE A 31 6.28 13.12 -6.81
CA PHE A 31 5.40 12.21 -7.52
C PHE A 31 5.87 10.76 -7.42
N VAL A 32 7.18 10.53 -7.60
CA VAL A 32 7.76 9.17 -7.57
C VAL A 32 7.66 8.56 -6.18
N ASP A 33 7.87 9.35 -5.13
CA ASP A 33 7.72 8.91 -3.75
C ASP A 33 6.27 8.48 -3.46
N VAL A 34 5.29 9.21 -3.97
CA VAL A 34 3.87 8.81 -3.87
C VAL A 34 3.63 7.49 -4.59
N LEU A 35 4.14 7.32 -5.81
CA LEU A 35 4.00 6.07 -6.56
C LEU A 35 4.64 4.89 -5.81
N PHE A 36 5.88 5.02 -5.36
CA PHE A 36 6.58 3.95 -4.62
C PHE A 36 5.93 3.67 -3.26
N GLY A 37 5.36 4.69 -2.61
CA GLY A 37 4.58 4.52 -1.38
C GLY A 37 3.43 3.53 -1.50
N TRP A 38 2.84 3.34 -2.69
CA TRP A 38 1.77 2.37 -2.91
C TRP A 38 2.17 0.93 -2.61
N LEU A 39 3.45 0.58 -2.82
CA LEU A 39 3.98 -0.77 -2.51
C LEU A 39 3.90 -1.08 -1.01
N THR A 40 3.83 -0.06 -0.16
CA THR A 40 3.74 -0.23 1.29
C THR A 40 2.30 -0.35 1.79
N LEU A 41 1.31 -0.04 0.95
CA LEU A 41 -0.09 -0.06 1.35
C LEU A 41 -0.57 -1.50 1.55
N PRO A 42 -1.19 -1.81 2.70
CA PRO A 42 -1.90 -3.08 2.87
C PRO A 42 -3.02 -3.22 1.84
N LEU A 43 -3.25 -4.44 1.36
CA LEU A 43 -4.31 -4.73 0.38
C LEU A 43 -5.70 -4.27 0.86
N GLY A 44 -6.02 -4.42 2.14
CA GLY A 44 -7.26 -3.95 2.73
C GLY A 44 -7.41 -2.43 2.69
N THR A 45 -6.31 -1.68 2.83
CA THR A 45 -6.30 -0.23 2.63
C THR A 45 -6.62 0.12 1.18
N ILE A 46 -6.02 -0.57 0.21
CA ILE A 46 -6.30 -0.35 -1.22
C ILE A 46 -7.78 -0.63 -1.52
N VAL A 47 -8.30 -1.77 -1.10
CA VAL A 47 -9.73 -2.14 -1.29
C VAL A 47 -10.66 -1.07 -0.70
N ARG A 48 -10.34 -0.58 0.49
CA ARG A 48 -11.12 0.46 1.19
C ARG A 48 -11.06 1.80 0.46
N LEU A 49 -9.88 2.23 0.00
CA LEU A 49 -9.72 3.46 -0.79
C LEU A 49 -10.47 3.40 -2.13
N MET A 50 -10.58 2.21 -2.72
CA MET A 50 -11.37 1.96 -3.94
C MET A 50 -12.86 1.69 -3.66
N ASN A 51 -13.33 1.88 -2.42
CA ASN A 51 -14.72 1.61 -2.03
C ASN A 51 -15.20 0.19 -2.42
N LYS A 52 -14.35 -0.82 -2.22
CA LYS A 52 -14.60 -2.23 -2.55
C LYS A 52 -14.79 -2.49 -4.05
N GLN A 53 -14.16 -1.66 -4.89
CA GLN A 53 -14.11 -1.80 -6.34
C GLN A 53 -12.66 -1.81 -6.84
N SER A 54 -11.76 -2.48 -6.11
CA SER A 54 -10.34 -2.54 -6.46
C SER A 54 -10.06 -3.39 -7.69
N GLN A 55 -10.98 -4.31 -8.04
CA GLN A 55 -10.80 -5.28 -9.13
C GLN A 55 -9.58 -6.21 -8.93
N MET A 56 -9.11 -6.34 -7.68
CA MET A 56 -7.99 -7.20 -7.31
C MET A 56 -8.48 -8.63 -7.02
N GLY A 57 -9.05 -9.29 -8.04
CA GLY A 57 -9.62 -10.62 -7.91
C GLY A 57 -10.78 -10.66 -6.91
N CYS A 58 -10.70 -11.54 -5.91
CA CYS A 58 -11.76 -11.70 -4.90
C CYS A 58 -11.57 -10.85 -3.62
N LEU A 59 -10.54 -9.99 -3.57
CA LEU A 59 -10.22 -9.23 -2.36
C LEU A 59 -11.34 -8.27 -1.93
N ASP A 60 -12.10 -7.72 -2.89
CA ASP A 60 -13.27 -6.89 -2.62
C ASP A 60 -14.34 -7.68 -1.83
N GLN A 61 -14.58 -8.95 -2.19
CA GLN A 61 -15.51 -9.84 -1.50
C GLN A 61 -14.97 -10.33 -0.16
N VAL A 62 -13.66 -10.59 -0.05
CA VAL A 62 -13.02 -10.94 1.23
C VAL A 62 -13.17 -9.78 2.22
N TYR A 63 -12.89 -8.55 1.80
CA TYR A 63 -13.07 -7.35 2.62
C TYR A 63 -14.54 -7.18 3.03
N SER A 64 -15.48 -7.32 2.09
CA SER A 64 -16.92 -7.24 2.37
C SER A 64 -17.36 -8.31 3.39
N SER A 65 -16.82 -9.52 3.29
CA SER A 65 -17.12 -10.60 4.24
C SER A 65 -16.67 -10.24 5.67
N VAL A 66 -15.49 -9.63 5.83
CA VAL A 66 -15.03 -9.13 7.14
C VAL A 66 -15.95 -8.03 7.66
N GLU A 67 -16.38 -7.12 6.79
CA GLU A 67 -17.29 -6.02 7.12
C GLU A 67 -18.66 -6.55 7.62
N ASP A 68 -19.22 -7.55 6.94
CA ASP A 68 -20.55 -8.10 7.20
C ASP A 68 -20.62 -9.05 8.42
N LEU A 69 -19.55 -9.81 8.69
CA LEU A 69 -19.54 -10.78 9.79
C LEU A 69 -19.71 -10.13 11.17
N SER A 70 -20.49 -10.75 12.06
CA SER A 70 -20.61 -10.29 13.46
C SER A 70 -19.22 -10.22 14.14
N THR A 71 -19.05 -9.29 15.08
CA THR A 71 -17.84 -9.23 15.91
C THR A 71 -17.61 -10.51 16.73
N ASP A 72 -18.64 -11.33 16.93
CA ASP A 72 -18.56 -12.60 17.67
C ASP A 72 -17.69 -13.66 16.95
N TYR A 73 -17.44 -13.48 15.65
CA TYR A 73 -16.54 -14.32 14.86
C TYR A 73 -15.07 -13.90 14.96
N PHE A 74 -14.77 -12.85 15.72
CA PHE A 74 -13.42 -12.33 15.90
C PHE A 74 -13.02 -12.39 17.36
N GLN A 75 -11.73 -12.58 17.64
CA GLN A 75 -11.21 -12.62 19.01
C GLN A 75 -11.54 -11.36 19.80
N THR A 76 -11.51 -10.20 19.13
CA THR A 76 -11.91 -8.91 19.70
C THR A 76 -12.49 -7.99 18.62
N LYS A 77 -13.21 -6.95 19.05
CA LYS A 77 -13.63 -5.85 18.17
C LYS A 77 -12.44 -5.16 17.49
N ALA A 78 -11.30 -5.08 18.17
CA ALA A 78 -10.06 -4.53 17.62
C ALA A 78 -9.53 -5.37 16.45
N CYS A 79 -9.56 -6.71 16.55
CA CYS A 79 -9.09 -7.61 15.49
C CYS A 79 -9.88 -7.39 14.18
N LYS A 80 -11.22 -7.29 14.25
CA LYS A 80 -12.03 -6.93 13.08
C LYS A 80 -11.64 -5.55 12.53
N GLY A 81 -11.45 -4.57 13.41
CA GLY A 81 -11.01 -3.23 13.01
C GLY A 81 -9.66 -3.20 12.31
N MET A 82 -8.70 -4.02 12.74
CA MET A 82 -7.38 -4.14 12.11
C MET A 82 -7.42 -4.74 10.71
N LEU A 83 -8.39 -5.60 10.42
CA LEU A 83 -8.56 -6.17 9.07
C LEU A 83 -9.23 -5.18 8.11
N LEU A 84 -10.14 -4.35 8.61
CA LEU A 84 -10.84 -3.32 7.83
C LEU A 84 -9.99 -2.05 7.62
N ALA A 85 -9.15 -1.71 8.60
CA ALA A 85 -8.23 -0.57 8.53
C ALA A 85 -6.82 -1.01 8.99
N PRO A 86 -6.15 -1.84 8.18
CA PRO A 86 -4.81 -2.31 8.49
C PRO A 86 -3.83 -1.13 8.52
N LEU A 87 -2.96 -1.13 9.52
CA LEU A 87 -1.92 -0.11 9.63
C LEU A 87 -0.83 -0.35 8.58
N ASN A 88 -0.21 0.73 8.11
CA ASN A 88 0.97 0.65 7.25
C ASN A 88 2.25 0.69 8.11
N ALA A 89 3.07 -0.35 7.99
CA ALA A 89 4.38 -0.44 8.66
C ALA A 89 5.34 0.69 8.26
N ALA A 90 5.24 1.19 7.04
CA ALA A 90 5.99 2.32 6.51
C ALA A 90 5.32 3.68 6.77
N SER A 91 4.29 3.74 7.62
CA SER A 91 3.50 4.97 7.85
C SER A 91 4.32 6.18 8.30
N GLY A 92 5.44 5.97 9.00
CA GLY A 92 6.37 7.02 9.41
C GLY A 92 7.20 7.64 8.27
N HIS A 93 7.40 6.90 7.17
CA HIS A 93 7.94 7.49 5.93
C HIS A 93 6.80 8.09 5.11
N CYS A 94 5.69 7.35 4.98
CA CYS A 94 4.55 7.78 4.16
C CYS A 94 3.85 9.05 4.68
N CYS A 95 4.08 9.49 5.93
CA CYS A 95 3.56 10.78 6.42
C CYS A 95 4.31 11.99 5.86
N GLN A 96 5.51 11.79 5.31
CA GLN A 96 6.32 12.83 4.69
C GLN A 96 5.97 13.00 3.20
N LEU A 97 5.18 12.09 2.63
CA LEU A 97 4.70 12.20 1.26
C LEU A 97 3.84 13.46 1.10
N LYS A 98 4.12 14.23 0.03
CA LYS A 98 3.34 15.40 -0.34
C LYS A 98 1.85 15.11 -0.48
N ILE A 99 1.50 13.92 -0.98
CA ILE A 99 0.14 13.39 -0.97
C ILE A 99 0.16 11.98 -0.41
N ASN A 100 -0.26 11.82 0.84
CA ASN A 100 -0.54 10.51 1.42
C ASN A 100 -2.02 10.15 1.26
N ILE A 101 -2.31 9.11 0.45
CA ILE A 101 -3.67 8.61 0.25
C ILE A 101 -4.12 7.62 1.33
N ASP A 102 -3.23 7.15 2.21
CA ASP A 102 -3.63 6.36 3.38
C ASP A 102 -4.31 7.28 4.41
N ASP A 103 -5.64 7.15 4.49
CA ASP A 103 -6.55 7.84 5.39
C ASP A 103 -6.69 7.14 6.76
N THR A 104 -5.89 6.10 7.03
CA THR A 104 -5.85 5.46 8.34
C THR A 104 -5.25 6.42 9.37
N LYS A 105 -6.00 6.70 10.44
CA LYS A 105 -5.57 7.66 11.49
C LYS A 105 -4.29 7.19 12.18
N LYS A 106 -3.19 7.89 11.91
CA LYS A 106 -1.89 7.67 12.55
C LYS A 106 -1.90 8.13 14.00
N GLY A 107 -1.03 7.54 14.83
CA GLY A 107 -0.72 8.05 16.17
C GLY A 107 -1.83 7.98 17.22
N ALA A 108 -3.03 7.47 16.89
CA ALA A 108 -4.13 7.40 17.84
C ALA A 108 -3.75 6.52 19.04
N LEU A 109 -3.66 7.14 20.22
CA LEU A 109 -3.28 6.46 21.46
C LEU A 109 -4.54 6.14 22.27
N TYR A 110 -4.71 4.86 22.58
CA TYR A 110 -5.79 4.36 23.43
C TYR A 110 -5.19 3.84 24.72
N ILE A 111 -5.68 4.30 25.88
CA ILE A 111 -5.16 3.88 27.19
C ILE A 111 -6.25 3.32 28.08
N CYS A 112 -5.88 2.40 28.98
CA CYS A 112 -6.78 1.99 30.05
C CYS A 112 -6.75 3.05 31.17
N ARG A 113 -7.90 3.69 31.46
CA ARG A 113 -8.01 4.68 32.53
C ARG A 113 -8.34 4.08 33.91
N ASP A 114 -8.33 2.77 34.02
CA ASP A 114 -8.54 2.12 35.31
C ASP A 114 -7.31 2.33 36.22
N THR A 115 -7.56 2.84 37.42
CA THR A 115 -6.52 3.10 38.43
C THR A 115 -5.83 1.81 38.87
N SER A 116 -6.53 0.67 38.87
CA SER A 116 -5.94 -0.65 39.17
C SER A 116 -4.93 -1.11 38.11
N CYS A 117 -5.10 -0.68 36.86
CA CYS A 117 -4.15 -0.94 35.75
C CYS A 117 -3.08 0.13 35.63
N SER A 118 -3.31 1.30 36.23
CA SER A 118 -2.38 2.43 36.21
C SER A 118 -1.23 2.25 37.22
N ALA A 119 -1.40 1.39 38.23
CA ALA A 119 -0.47 1.24 39.36
C ALA A 119 0.74 0.31 39.12
N SER A 120 0.68 -0.66 38.21
CA SER A 120 1.78 -1.61 37.97
C SER A 120 2.69 -1.14 36.82
N VAL A 121 3.93 -0.76 37.13
CA VAL A 121 4.97 -0.40 36.15
C VAL A 121 5.24 -1.63 35.27
N GLY A 122 4.97 -1.56 33.95
CA GLY A 122 5.18 -2.71 33.07
C GLY A 122 4.41 -2.64 31.76
N ASP A 123 3.21 -3.23 31.67
CA ASP A 123 2.91 -3.96 30.43
C ASP A 123 1.55 -3.74 29.73
N CYS A 124 0.69 -2.77 30.10
CA CYS A 124 -0.68 -2.70 29.50
C CYS A 124 -1.27 -1.30 29.34
N ARG A 125 -0.47 -0.26 29.16
CA ARG A 125 -0.99 1.11 29.26
C ARG A 125 -1.54 1.69 27.97
N PHE A 126 -1.17 1.19 26.80
CA PHE A 126 -1.58 1.82 25.55
C PHE A 126 -1.73 0.84 24.38
N SER A 127 -2.53 1.24 23.39
CA SER A 127 -2.71 0.58 22.09
C SER A 127 -2.83 1.64 21.00
N SER A 128 -2.40 1.33 19.78
CA SER A 128 -2.65 2.14 18.58
C SER A 128 -3.96 1.76 17.88
N VAL A 129 -4.65 0.73 18.37
CA VAL A 129 -5.82 0.12 17.71
C VAL A 129 -7.10 0.53 18.43
N ARG A 130 -8.04 1.08 17.67
CA ARG A 130 -9.38 1.42 18.17
C ARG A 130 -10.11 0.17 18.67
N GLY A 131 -10.72 0.28 19.85
CA GLY A 131 -11.49 -0.81 20.44
C GLY A 131 -10.63 -1.92 21.05
N ALA A 132 -9.34 -1.65 21.28
CA ALA A 132 -8.48 -2.54 22.06
C ALA A 132 -8.99 -2.67 23.50
N VAL A 133 -8.87 -3.88 24.04
CA VAL A 133 -9.28 -4.22 25.40
C VAL A 133 -8.03 -4.41 26.25
N CYS A 134 -8.00 -3.79 27.43
CA CYS A 134 -6.91 -3.96 28.38
C CYS A 134 -6.94 -5.36 29.01
N LYS A 135 -5.81 -5.84 29.56
CA LYS A 135 -5.75 -7.12 30.27
C LYS A 135 -6.73 -7.23 31.45
N CYS A 136 -7.23 -6.10 31.97
CA CYS A 136 -8.30 -6.09 32.99
C CYS A 136 -9.72 -6.31 32.42
N GLY A 137 -9.87 -6.49 31.11
CA GLY A 137 -11.14 -6.68 30.43
C GLY A 137 -11.89 -5.37 30.12
N LYS A 138 -11.33 -4.20 30.44
CA LYS A 138 -11.94 -2.90 30.14
C LYS A 138 -11.48 -2.32 28.81
N ASP A 139 -12.38 -1.62 28.14
CA ASP A 139 -12.08 -0.91 26.89
C ASP A 139 -11.03 0.18 27.09
N MET A 140 -10.08 0.25 26.17
CA MET A 140 -9.12 1.35 26.12
C MET A 140 -9.76 2.60 25.51
N GLN A 141 -9.56 3.75 26.16
CA GLN A 141 -10.14 5.02 25.77
C GLN A 141 -9.13 5.86 24.99
N TYR A 142 -9.61 6.54 23.95
CA TYR A 142 -8.81 7.50 23.18
C TYR A 142 -8.29 8.62 24.09
N THR A 143 -6.99 8.88 24.03
CA THR A 143 -6.34 9.90 24.85
C THR A 143 -5.62 10.99 24.05
N GLY A 144 -5.53 10.85 22.74
CA GLY A 144 -4.89 11.81 21.85
C GLY A 144 -4.20 11.13 20.68
N GLU A 145 -3.61 11.96 19.82
CA GLU A 145 -2.68 11.53 18.78
C GLU A 145 -1.26 11.77 19.27
N TRP A 146 -0.38 10.79 19.05
CA TRP A 146 1.04 10.98 19.23
C TRP A 146 1.54 11.89 18.10
N SER A 147 2.11 13.04 18.45
CA SER A 147 2.91 13.81 17.53
C SER A 147 4.27 13.14 17.44
N ASP A 148 4.55 12.46 16.32
CA ASP A 148 5.92 12.05 16.03
C ASP A 148 6.71 13.34 15.79
N ASN A 149 7.31 13.89 16.85
CA ASN A 149 8.22 15.04 16.78
C ASN A 149 9.54 14.68 16.07
N HIS A 150 9.58 13.61 15.28
CA HIS A 150 10.71 13.28 14.41
C HIS A 150 10.91 14.29 13.28
N GLY A 151 10.02 15.28 13.13
CA GLY A 151 10.19 16.42 12.21
C GLY A 151 10.68 17.73 12.84
N GLU A 152 10.68 17.89 14.17
CA GLU A 152 11.02 19.18 14.81
C GLU A 152 12.43 19.23 15.42
N ASP A 153 13.04 18.08 15.71
CA ASP A 153 14.44 17.99 16.18
C ASP A 153 15.45 17.80 15.02
N ALA A 154 14.99 17.76 13.78
CA ALA A 154 15.86 18.00 12.63
C ALA A 154 16.13 19.51 12.59
N ALA A 155 17.37 19.90 12.90
CA ALA A 155 17.86 21.26 12.62
C ALA A 155 17.39 21.69 11.23
N PRO A 156 17.06 22.98 10.98
CA PRO A 156 16.70 23.43 9.63
C PRO A 156 17.83 22.98 8.73
N ALA A 157 17.54 21.96 7.94
CA ALA A 157 18.54 21.40 7.08
C ALA A 157 18.88 22.55 6.12
N GLY A 158 20.17 22.86 6.01
CA GLY A 158 20.61 23.91 5.09
C GLY A 158 20.01 23.68 3.70
N GLU A 159 20.02 24.70 2.85
CA GLU A 159 19.44 24.72 1.50
C GLU A 159 19.94 23.60 0.53
N ASP A 160 20.65 22.59 1.03
CA ASP A 160 21.32 21.48 0.35
C ASP A 160 20.89 20.09 0.89
N ALA A 161 19.73 20.01 1.57
CA ALA A 161 19.22 18.75 2.14
C ALA A 161 18.32 18.01 1.15
N ASP A 162 18.75 16.80 0.79
CA ASP A 162 18.05 15.82 -0.01
C ASP A 162 16.56 15.67 0.44
N SER A 163 15.64 16.19 -0.38
CA SER A 163 14.21 16.41 -0.09
C SER A 163 13.31 15.18 -0.25
N GLY A 164 13.78 14.11 -0.89
CA GLY A 164 12.95 12.94 -1.18
C GLY A 164 12.66 12.06 0.04
N VAL A 165 11.52 11.37 0.02
CA VAL A 165 11.11 10.42 1.07
C VAL A 165 11.71 9.04 0.82
N PHE A 166 11.58 8.52 -0.40
CA PHE A 166 12.07 7.20 -0.81
C PHE A 166 13.17 7.29 -1.85
N VAL A 167 13.07 8.24 -2.78
CA VAL A 167 14.12 8.52 -3.75
C VAL A 167 15.04 9.63 -3.28
N ILE A 168 16.22 9.70 -3.89
CA ILE A 168 17.11 10.83 -3.76
C ILE A 168 16.43 12.02 -4.46
N GLY A 169 16.25 13.12 -3.74
CA GLY A 169 15.63 14.36 -4.17
C GLY A 169 16.49 15.14 -5.16
N CYS A 170 15.93 16.25 -5.66
CA CYS A 170 16.51 17.09 -6.72
C CYS A 170 16.71 16.38 -8.08
N PHE A 171 16.19 15.16 -8.24
CA PHE A 171 16.19 14.43 -9.50
C PHE A 171 14.83 14.50 -10.19
N LYS A 172 14.87 14.61 -11.51
CA LYS A 172 13.68 14.39 -12.33
C LYS A 172 13.62 12.94 -12.80
N PHE A 173 12.40 12.46 -12.97
CA PHE A 173 12.10 11.12 -13.42
C PHE A 173 11.21 11.16 -14.65
N ILE A 174 11.39 10.17 -15.52
CA ILE A 174 10.47 9.84 -16.60
C ILE A 174 9.65 8.62 -16.14
N ILE A 175 8.32 8.74 -16.25
CA ILE A 175 7.35 7.73 -15.87
C ILE A 175 6.53 7.36 -17.11
N THR A 176 6.59 6.12 -17.58
CA THR A 176 5.78 5.70 -18.74
C THR A 176 4.30 5.54 -18.38
N ASP A 177 3.42 5.42 -19.38
CA ASP A 177 1.97 5.22 -19.17
C ASP A 177 1.63 3.95 -18.35
N ASP A 178 2.51 2.95 -18.45
CA ASP A 178 2.50 1.73 -17.64
C ASP A 178 3.35 1.84 -16.36
N LEU A 179 3.64 3.06 -15.88
CA LEU A 179 4.30 3.37 -14.60
C LEU A 179 5.71 2.79 -14.42
N ILE A 180 6.46 2.57 -15.50
CA ILE A 180 7.91 2.31 -15.37
C ILE A 180 8.58 3.64 -15.03
N VAL A 181 9.33 3.67 -13.93
CA VAL A 181 10.04 4.84 -13.43
C VAL A 181 11.52 4.72 -13.73
N ALA A 182 12.10 5.77 -14.30
CA ALA A 182 13.52 5.86 -14.59
C ALA A 182 14.00 7.31 -14.42
N PRO A 183 15.28 7.55 -14.09
CA PRO A 183 15.83 8.90 -14.06
C PRO A 183 15.68 9.59 -15.42
N ALA A 184 15.28 10.86 -15.41
CA ALA A 184 15.11 11.62 -16.62
C ALA A 184 16.46 11.82 -17.32
N SER A 185 16.50 11.53 -18.62
CA SER A 185 17.65 11.80 -19.47
C SER A 185 17.18 12.02 -20.89
N THR A 186 17.91 12.84 -21.65
CA THR A 186 17.61 13.07 -23.07
C THR A 186 17.68 11.77 -23.87
N SER A 187 18.61 10.86 -23.53
CA SER A 187 18.72 9.56 -24.19
C SER A 187 17.50 8.67 -23.96
N LEU A 188 16.95 8.64 -22.74
CA LEU A 188 15.71 7.92 -22.44
C LEU A 188 14.51 8.56 -23.15
N MET A 189 14.41 9.88 -23.13
CA MET A 189 13.33 10.59 -23.84
C MET A 189 13.34 10.27 -25.35
N MET A 190 14.51 10.31 -25.99
CA MET A 190 14.66 9.97 -27.40
C MET A 190 14.37 8.50 -27.70
N SER A 191 14.74 7.58 -26.81
CA SER A 191 14.44 6.15 -26.98
C SER A 191 12.93 5.88 -26.86
N LEU A 192 12.22 6.60 -25.99
CA LEU A 192 10.76 6.54 -25.90
C LEU A 192 10.10 7.10 -27.17
N PHE A 193 10.57 8.23 -27.71
CA PHE A 193 10.07 8.75 -28.99
C PHE A 193 10.24 7.72 -30.11
N GLN A 194 11.41 7.09 -30.21
CA GLN A 194 11.64 6.01 -31.17
C GLN A 194 10.70 4.81 -30.93
N ARG A 195 10.55 4.36 -29.67
CA ARG A 195 9.68 3.25 -29.27
C ARG A 195 8.22 3.50 -29.66
N PHE A 196 7.75 4.74 -29.56
CA PHE A 196 6.38 5.12 -29.86
C PHE A 196 6.16 5.60 -31.31
N GLY A 197 7.22 5.58 -32.15
CA GLY A 197 7.15 5.97 -33.55
C GLY A 197 6.96 7.47 -33.76
N VAL A 198 7.45 8.31 -32.85
CA VAL A 198 7.42 9.76 -32.96
C VAL A 198 8.63 10.22 -33.77
N GLY A 199 8.39 10.65 -35.02
CA GLY A 199 9.43 11.17 -35.90
C GLY A 199 9.88 12.59 -35.55
N ASP A 200 8.92 13.47 -35.23
CA ASP A 200 9.18 14.85 -34.80
C ASP A 200 8.52 15.11 -33.43
N PRO A 201 9.29 15.28 -32.33
CA PRO A 201 8.77 15.58 -31.00
C PRO A 201 7.94 16.86 -30.92
N ALA A 202 8.07 17.80 -31.87
CA ALA A 202 7.26 19.02 -31.91
C ALA A 202 5.76 18.74 -32.16
N THR A 203 5.42 17.55 -32.65
CA THR A 203 4.04 17.08 -32.83
C THR A 203 3.35 16.69 -31.52
N LEU A 204 4.12 16.47 -30.44
CA LEU A 204 3.58 16.10 -29.14
C LEU A 204 3.13 17.34 -28.38
N GLU A 205 1.98 17.22 -27.71
CA GLU A 205 1.56 18.22 -26.73
C GLU A 205 2.31 18.00 -25.41
N LYS A 206 2.78 19.09 -24.80
CA LYS A 206 3.31 19.10 -23.43
C LYS A 206 2.30 19.77 -22.52
N THR A 207 1.74 19.02 -21.57
CA THR A 207 0.70 19.52 -20.66
C THR A 207 1.09 19.25 -19.22
N VAL A 208 1.04 20.28 -18.37
CA VAL A 208 1.19 20.09 -16.92
C VAL A 208 -0.18 19.82 -16.32
N ILE A 209 -0.30 18.75 -15.55
CA ILE A 209 -1.51 18.43 -14.79
C ILE A 209 -1.24 18.51 -13.28
N GLN A 210 -2.25 19.00 -12.56
CA GLN A 210 -2.26 19.01 -11.10
C GLN A 210 -2.97 17.76 -10.58
N LEU A 211 -2.25 16.95 -9.82
CA LEU A 211 -2.73 15.75 -9.15
C LEU A 211 -2.99 16.05 -7.67
N ASN A 212 -4.24 15.92 -7.24
CA ASN A 212 -4.63 15.96 -5.82
C ASN A 212 -4.87 14.52 -5.31
N SER A 213 -5.21 14.38 -4.02
CA SER A 213 -5.47 13.07 -3.40
C SER A 213 -6.50 12.21 -4.15
N GLN A 214 -7.57 12.82 -4.66
CA GLN A 214 -8.59 12.11 -5.45
C GLN A 214 -8.00 11.56 -6.77
N LYS A 215 -7.23 12.37 -7.51
CA LYS A 215 -6.61 11.94 -8.77
C LYS A 215 -5.51 10.89 -8.54
N ILE A 216 -4.73 11.01 -7.47
CA ILE A 216 -3.72 10.00 -7.09
C ILE A 216 -4.40 8.68 -6.74
N THR A 217 -5.48 8.70 -5.95
CA THR A 217 -6.28 7.51 -5.65
C THR A 217 -6.86 6.90 -6.92
N SER A 218 -7.38 7.71 -7.85
CA SER A 218 -7.84 7.23 -9.17
C SER A 218 -6.72 6.60 -9.99
N LEU A 219 -5.51 7.18 -9.95
CA LEU A 219 -4.35 6.65 -10.67
C LEU A 219 -3.92 5.29 -10.11
N LEU A 220 -3.90 5.13 -8.77
CA LEU A 220 -3.69 3.83 -8.13
C LEU A 220 -4.72 2.82 -8.62
N GLY A 221 -6.02 3.14 -8.55
CA GLY A 221 -7.09 2.27 -9.04
C GLY A 221 -6.91 1.83 -10.50
N ARG A 222 -6.55 2.76 -11.39
CA ARG A 222 -6.27 2.48 -12.81
C ARG A 222 -5.04 1.59 -13.00
N SER A 223 -4.00 1.79 -12.21
CA SER A 223 -2.78 0.99 -12.28
C SER A 223 -2.99 -0.47 -11.85
N LEU A 224 -4.05 -0.78 -11.12
CA LEU A 224 -4.41 -2.16 -10.76
C LEU A 224 -5.06 -2.91 -11.92
N THR A 225 -5.70 -2.20 -12.86
CA THR A 225 -6.56 -2.78 -13.90
C THR A 225 -6.11 -2.52 -15.33
N SER A 226 -5.26 -1.52 -15.56
CA SER A 226 -4.85 -1.06 -16.89
C SER A 226 -3.35 -0.76 -16.96
N LYS A 227 -2.80 -0.88 -18.17
CA LYS A 227 -1.43 -0.45 -18.53
C LYS A 227 -1.37 0.97 -19.12
N GLN A 228 -2.52 1.64 -19.20
CA GLN A 228 -2.66 3.00 -19.73
C GLN A 228 -3.14 3.94 -18.63
N SER A 229 -2.41 3.94 -17.52
CA SER A 229 -2.85 4.58 -16.28
C SER A 229 -2.85 6.11 -16.38
N LEU A 230 -1.80 6.70 -16.96
CA LEU A 230 -1.66 8.15 -17.17
C LEU A 230 -2.60 8.63 -18.28
N THR A 231 -2.72 7.87 -19.37
CA THR A 231 -3.69 8.12 -20.45
C THR A 231 -5.10 8.15 -19.87
N GLY A 232 -5.45 7.18 -19.02
CA GLY A 232 -6.76 7.12 -18.39
C GLY A 232 -7.06 8.32 -17.50
N ILE A 233 -6.08 8.76 -16.71
CA ILE A 233 -6.22 9.99 -15.89
C ILE A 233 -6.35 11.24 -16.76
N TYR A 234 -5.56 11.37 -17.82
CA TYR A 234 -5.55 12.58 -18.65
C TYR A 234 -6.85 12.75 -19.45
N PHE A 235 -7.37 11.67 -20.02
CA PHE A 235 -8.61 11.70 -20.83
C PHE A 235 -9.87 11.40 -20.01
N ASP A 236 -9.75 11.30 -18.68
CA ASP A 236 -10.84 10.96 -17.75
C ASP A 236 -11.65 9.74 -18.21
N THR A 237 -10.95 8.68 -18.64
CA THR A 237 -11.64 7.48 -19.13
C THR A 237 -12.30 6.75 -17.96
N PRO A 238 -13.51 6.20 -18.06
CA PRO A 238 -14.07 5.41 -16.97
C PRO A 238 -13.16 4.23 -16.60
N ILE A 239 -13.09 3.88 -15.31
CA ILE A 239 -12.51 2.60 -14.89
C ILE A 239 -13.54 1.54 -15.27
N ASP A 240 -13.17 0.64 -16.19
CA ASP A 240 -14.04 -0.46 -16.57
C ASP A 240 -14.04 -1.51 -15.46
N TYR A 241 -15.22 -1.80 -14.92
CA TYR A 241 -15.40 -2.80 -13.88
C TYR A 241 -15.83 -4.09 -14.57
N ASP A 242 -14.86 -4.89 -14.98
CA ASP A 242 -15.12 -6.21 -15.55
C ASP A 242 -15.78 -7.10 -14.49
N ALA A 243 -17.10 -7.25 -14.56
CA ALA A 243 -17.84 -8.24 -13.77
C ALA A 243 -17.51 -9.69 -14.19
N VAL A 244 -16.80 -9.88 -15.30
CA VAL A 244 -16.56 -11.18 -15.93
C VAL A 244 -15.14 -11.22 -16.50
N ASP A 245 -14.14 -11.37 -15.64
CA ASP A 245 -12.92 -12.06 -16.05
C ASP A 245 -12.35 -12.89 -14.88
N LEU A 246 -13.23 -13.71 -14.29
CA LEU A 246 -12.79 -14.94 -13.66
C LEU A 246 -12.41 -15.89 -14.81
N PHE A 247 -11.14 -16.28 -14.87
CA PHE A 247 -10.54 -17.30 -15.76
C PHE A 247 -9.95 -16.83 -17.10
N VAL A 248 -8.71 -16.33 -17.05
CA VAL A 248 -7.61 -16.92 -17.83
C VAL A 248 -6.42 -17.23 -16.93
N LEU A 249 -6.60 -18.20 -16.03
CA LEU A 249 -5.49 -19.05 -15.57
C LEU A 249 -5.68 -20.42 -16.22
N SER A 250 -5.40 -20.50 -17.52
CA SER A 250 -5.40 -21.76 -18.28
C SER A 250 -3.97 -22.31 -18.42
N GLU A 251 -3.77 -23.46 -17.78
CA GLU A 251 -2.93 -24.61 -18.19
C GLU A 251 -1.41 -24.45 -18.45
N LYS A 252 -0.73 -23.47 -17.83
CA LYS A 252 0.76 -23.52 -17.73
C LYS A 252 1.32 -23.30 -16.32
N LEU A 253 0.57 -23.72 -15.30
CA LEU A 253 1.08 -23.79 -13.93
C LEU A 253 1.87 -25.08 -13.71
N TYR A 254 3.07 -25.13 -14.27
CA TYR A 254 4.28 -25.75 -13.69
C TYR A 254 5.48 -25.27 -14.52
N PRO A 255 6.25 -24.27 -14.06
CA PRO A 255 7.65 -24.17 -14.44
C PRO A 255 8.44 -25.22 -13.66
N ASP A 256 9.39 -25.84 -14.33
CA ASP A 256 10.39 -26.74 -13.75
C ASP A 256 10.94 -26.18 -12.44
N ARG A 257 10.95 -27.02 -11.42
CA ARG A 257 11.52 -26.71 -10.11
C ARG A 257 13.02 -26.46 -10.29
N GLN A 258 13.47 -25.23 -10.08
CA GLN A 258 14.82 -25.02 -9.57
C GLN A 258 14.73 -24.85 -8.06
N ASN A 259 15.49 -25.73 -7.41
CA ASN A 259 15.52 -25.97 -5.97
C ASN A 259 15.71 -24.67 -5.19
N ASP A 260 14.77 -24.36 -4.31
CA ASP A 260 15.06 -23.80 -3.01
C ASP A 260 14.08 -24.38 -1.99
N ALA A 261 14.64 -24.70 -0.81
CA ALA A 261 14.13 -25.48 0.31
C ALA A 261 12.62 -25.76 0.36
N ASP A 262 12.26 -27.04 0.58
CA ASP A 262 10.92 -27.50 0.97
C ASP A 262 10.34 -26.64 2.11
N GLN A 263 9.65 -25.57 1.75
CA GLN A 263 8.80 -24.83 2.67
C GLN A 263 7.57 -25.67 2.89
N LYS A 264 7.57 -26.38 4.03
CA LYS A 264 6.44 -27.15 4.53
C LYS A 264 5.32 -26.17 4.89
N LEU A 265 4.58 -25.66 3.88
CA LEU A 265 3.32 -24.96 4.10
C LEU A 265 2.49 -25.86 5.02
N SER A 266 2.03 -25.32 6.16
CA SER A 266 1.09 -26.05 7.01
C SER A 266 -0.12 -26.38 6.14
N ASN A 267 -0.32 -27.66 5.83
CA ASN A 267 -1.40 -28.12 4.95
C ASN A 267 -2.74 -27.68 5.54
N VAL A 268 -3.34 -26.63 4.96
CA VAL A 268 -4.70 -26.22 5.30
C VAL A 268 -5.66 -27.12 4.54
N LYS A 269 -6.50 -27.85 5.27
CA LYS A 269 -7.48 -28.75 4.67
C LYS A 269 -8.80 -28.01 4.55
N ILE A 270 -9.27 -27.86 3.32
CA ILE A 270 -10.63 -27.42 3.01
C ILE A 270 -11.43 -28.62 2.48
N ARG A 271 -12.70 -28.69 2.83
CA ARG A 271 -13.62 -29.67 2.28
C ARG A 271 -14.51 -28.96 1.28
N VAL A 272 -14.45 -29.37 0.02
CA VAL A 272 -15.16 -28.67 -1.06
C VAL A 272 -16.36 -29.49 -1.50
N LEU A 273 -17.52 -28.84 -1.63
CA LEU A 273 -18.68 -29.43 -2.28
C LEU A 273 -18.71 -29.00 -3.75
N GLN A 274 -18.72 -29.99 -4.64
CA GLN A 274 -18.70 -29.78 -6.09
C GLN A 274 -19.99 -30.31 -6.71
N THR A 275 -20.49 -29.59 -7.72
CA THR A 275 -21.59 -30.05 -8.56
C THR A 275 -21.13 -31.19 -9.48
N ARG A 276 -22.09 -31.89 -10.10
CA ARG A 276 -21.79 -32.90 -11.14
C ARG A 276 -21.06 -32.33 -12.35
N ASN A 277 -21.12 -31.01 -12.56
CA ASN A 277 -20.49 -30.31 -13.68
C ASN A 277 -19.14 -29.69 -13.29
N SER A 278 -18.53 -30.16 -12.21
CA SER A 278 -17.25 -29.69 -11.69
C SER A 278 -17.22 -28.24 -11.17
N SER A 279 -18.35 -27.53 -11.09
CA SER A 279 -18.43 -26.21 -10.43
C SER A 279 -18.40 -26.36 -8.90
N LEU A 280 -17.61 -25.53 -8.21
CA LEU A 280 -17.54 -25.50 -6.75
C LEU A 280 -18.73 -24.69 -6.19
N LEU A 281 -19.44 -25.23 -5.20
CA LEU A 281 -20.55 -24.53 -4.53
C LEU A 281 -20.08 -23.77 -3.30
N TYR A 282 -19.44 -24.47 -2.37
CA TYR A 282 -18.85 -23.89 -1.18
C TYR A 282 -17.71 -24.77 -0.66
N ALA A 283 -16.87 -24.19 0.19
CA ALA A 283 -15.82 -24.88 0.91
C ALA A 283 -16.08 -24.74 2.42
N GLU A 284 -16.07 -25.86 3.14
CA GLU A 284 -15.97 -25.89 4.59
C GLU A 284 -14.50 -25.81 4.95
N ALA A 285 -14.15 -24.84 5.79
CA ALA A 285 -12.80 -24.61 6.22
C ALA A 285 -12.75 -24.35 7.72
N SER A 286 -11.64 -24.71 8.35
CA SER A 286 -11.39 -24.34 9.75
C SER A 286 -11.09 -22.84 9.86
N ASP A 287 -11.15 -22.34 11.09
CA ASP A 287 -10.68 -21.01 11.49
C ASP A 287 -9.29 -20.69 10.92
N ASP A 288 -8.39 -21.67 10.91
CA ASP A 288 -7.04 -21.53 10.31
C ASP A 288 -7.03 -21.02 8.85
N PHE A 289 -7.99 -21.46 8.02
CA PHE A 289 -8.09 -21.02 6.63
C PHE A 289 -8.72 -19.63 6.53
N VAL A 290 -9.69 -19.34 7.40
CA VAL A 290 -10.37 -18.05 7.44
C VAL A 290 -9.39 -16.96 7.88
N ASP A 291 -8.59 -17.24 8.91
CA ASP A 291 -7.49 -16.38 9.35
C ASP A 291 -6.51 -16.11 8.21
N LEU A 292 -6.15 -17.16 7.45
CA LEU A 292 -5.27 -17.01 6.28
C LEU A 292 -5.88 -16.07 5.22
N LEU A 293 -7.15 -16.28 4.87
CA LEU A 293 -7.84 -15.52 3.85
C LEU A 293 -8.00 -14.06 4.26
N PHE A 294 -8.43 -13.80 5.49
CA PHE A 294 -8.61 -12.45 6.01
C PHE A 294 -7.27 -11.74 6.19
N GLY A 295 -6.23 -12.46 6.58
CA GLY A 295 -4.91 -11.88 6.74
C GLY A 295 -4.30 -11.30 5.47
N TRP A 296 -4.77 -11.69 4.28
CA TRP A 296 -4.35 -11.05 3.01
C TRP A 296 -4.59 -9.55 3.02
N LEU A 297 -5.64 -9.07 3.69
CA LEU A 297 -5.96 -7.65 3.80
C LEU A 297 -4.84 -6.86 4.51
N SER A 298 -4.09 -7.50 5.39
CA SER A 298 -2.98 -6.87 6.13
C SER A 298 -1.64 -6.93 5.40
N ILE A 299 -1.57 -7.58 4.24
CA ILE A 299 -0.32 -7.76 3.51
C ILE A 299 -0.07 -6.54 2.63
N PRO A 300 1.12 -5.93 2.69
CA PRO A 300 1.48 -4.85 1.79
C PRO A 300 1.55 -5.31 0.32
N LEU A 301 1.18 -4.42 -0.60
CA LEU A 301 1.17 -4.70 -2.04
C LEU A 301 2.53 -5.18 -2.57
N GLY A 302 3.62 -4.55 -2.13
CA GLY A 302 4.99 -4.91 -2.51
C GLY A 302 5.37 -6.33 -2.09
N SER A 303 4.94 -6.76 -0.90
CA SER A 303 5.19 -8.13 -0.41
C SER A 303 4.43 -9.15 -1.25
N MET A 304 3.19 -8.85 -1.67
CA MET A 304 2.45 -9.70 -2.60
C MET A 304 3.13 -9.80 -3.96
N ILE A 305 3.66 -8.69 -4.49
CA ILE A 305 4.39 -8.67 -5.76
C ILE A 305 5.66 -9.53 -5.65
N LYS A 306 6.45 -9.35 -4.59
CA LYS A 306 7.65 -10.14 -4.30
C LYS A 306 7.35 -11.65 -4.26
N THR A 307 6.30 -12.06 -3.55
CA THR A 307 6.02 -13.48 -3.30
C THR A 307 5.35 -14.20 -4.47
N TYR A 308 4.45 -13.55 -5.20
CA TYR A 308 3.58 -14.23 -6.17
C TYR A 308 3.61 -13.69 -7.58
N CYS A 309 4.14 -12.49 -7.78
CA CYS A 309 4.09 -11.81 -9.07
C CYS A 309 5.36 -12.10 -9.85
N HIS A 310 5.48 -13.33 -10.37
CA HIS A 310 6.48 -13.67 -11.39
C HIS A 310 6.03 -13.29 -12.81
N ARG A 311 4.83 -12.71 -12.95
CA ARG A 311 4.22 -12.24 -14.21
C ARG A 311 3.46 -10.94 -14.00
N SER A 312 3.39 -10.14 -15.07
CA SER A 312 2.62 -8.89 -15.10
C SER A 312 1.18 -9.09 -14.64
N LEU A 313 0.75 -8.26 -13.69
CA LEU A 313 -0.66 -8.15 -13.27
C LEU A 313 -1.53 -7.69 -14.46
N LYS A 314 -2.86 -7.74 -14.32
CA LYS A 314 -3.78 -7.17 -15.32
C LYS A 314 -3.45 -5.68 -15.57
N GLY A 315 -3.16 -4.95 -14.49
CA GLY A 315 -2.66 -3.58 -14.55
C GLY A 315 -1.14 -3.45 -14.73
N CYS A 316 -0.59 -2.37 -14.19
CA CYS A 316 0.82 -2.00 -14.29
C CYS A 316 1.47 -1.59 -12.96
N VAL A 317 0.79 -1.76 -11.82
CA VAL A 317 1.35 -1.37 -10.51
C VAL A 317 2.63 -2.13 -10.17
N ASP A 318 2.82 -3.35 -10.69
CA ASP A 318 4.02 -4.16 -10.50
C ASP A 318 5.26 -3.55 -11.19
N ASN A 319 5.09 -2.71 -12.20
CA ASN A 319 6.20 -1.99 -12.83
C ASN A 319 6.89 -1.04 -11.86
N LEU A 320 6.21 -0.56 -10.81
CA LEU A 320 6.83 0.25 -9.75
C LEU A 320 7.87 -0.57 -8.98
N TYR A 321 7.51 -1.80 -8.60
CA TYR A 321 8.41 -2.74 -7.93
C TYR A 321 9.64 -3.04 -8.79
N TRP A 322 9.42 -3.35 -10.07
CA TRP A 322 10.52 -3.66 -11.00
C TRP A 322 11.38 -2.45 -11.33
N SER A 323 10.83 -1.24 -11.29
CA SER A 323 11.59 -0.01 -11.45
C SER A 323 12.60 0.16 -10.31
N ILE A 324 12.19 -0.10 -9.06
CA ILE A 324 13.09 -0.05 -7.89
C ILE A 324 14.20 -1.10 -8.01
N TYR A 325 13.90 -2.30 -8.49
CA TYR A 325 14.91 -3.33 -8.72
C TYR A 325 15.83 -3.04 -9.92
N GLY A 326 15.33 -2.30 -10.91
CA GLY A 326 15.97 -2.04 -12.20
C GLY A 326 16.31 -0.57 -12.42
N SER A 327 15.51 0.11 -13.25
CA SER A 327 15.81 1.43 -13.81
C SER A 327 15.99 2.55 -12.79
N ALA A 328 15.37 2.45 -11.62
CA ALA A 328 15.45 3.44 -10.54
C ALA A 328 16.35 3.00 -9.38
N LYS A 329 16.98 1.82 -9.42
CA LYS A 329 17.74 1.24 -8.29
C LYS A 329 18.79 2.18 -7.68
N GLY A 330 19.53 2.90 -8.52
CA GLY A 330 20.56 3.85 -8.08
C GLY A 330 20.03 5.16 -7.50
N TYR A 331 18.71 5.39 -7.57
CA TYR A 331 18.03 6.61 -7.16
C TYR A 331 17.11 6.39 -5.96
N VAL A 332 16.88 5.14 -5.55
CA VAL A 332 16.15 4.83 -4.31
C VAL A 332 17.14 4.84 -3.15
N ARG A 333 16.81 5.57 -2.10
CA ARG A 333 17.60 5.67 -0.86
C ARG A 333 17.89 4.27 -0.32
N PRO A 334 19.15 3.93 0.01
CA PRO A 334 19.53 2.59 0.45
C PRO A 334 18.70 2.06 1.63
N GLU A 335 18.36 2.92 2.58
CA GLU A 335 17.53 2.63 3.75
C GLU A 335 16.06 2.32 3.39
N CYS A 336 15.57 2.79 2.25
CA CYS A 336 14.19 2.61 1.79
C CYS A 336 14.02 1.39 0.87
N GLN A 337 15.10 0.86 0.27
CA GLN A 337 15.00 -0.23 -0.71
C GLN A 337 14.32 -1.47 -0.12
N SER A 338 14.74 -1.91 1.07
CA SER A 338 14.13 -3.06 1.74
C SER A 338 12.69 -2.77 2.17
N LEU A 339 12.40 -1.53 2.58
CA LEU A 339 11.05 -1.11 2.97
C LEU A 339 10.05 -1.15 1.81
N LEU A 340 10.49 -0.91 0.56
CA LEU A 340 9.63 -0.92 -0.63
C LEU A 340 9.58 -2.28 -1.32
N LEU A 341 10.70 -3.00 -1.39
CA LEU A 341 10.79 -4.31 -2.05
C LEU A 341 10.40 -5.47 -1.13
N ASP A 342 10.51 -5.30 0.18
CA ASP A 342 10.10 -6.28 1.17
C ASP A 342 9.37 -5.63 2.34
N PRO A 343 8.24 -4.92 2.06
CA PRO A 343 7.50 -4.21 3.09
C PRO A 343 7.03 -5.19 4.16
N LYS A 344 7.29 -4.81 5.41
CA LYS A 344 6.95 -5.61 6.57
C LYS A 344 5.48 -5.41 6.94
N ALA A 345 4.89 -6.43 7.56
CA ALA A 345 3.62 -6.28 8.25
C ALA A 345 3.82 -5.55 9.59
N VAL A 346 2.74 -4.97 10.12
CA VAL A 346 2.75 -4.24 11.40
C VAL A 346 2.98 -5.23 12.56
N PRO A 347 3.65 -4.83 13.65
CA PRO A 347 3.86 -5.73 14.79
C PRO A 347 2.53 -6.26 15.33
N PHE A 348 2.53 -7.53 15.77
CA PHE A 348 1.34 -8.19 16.31
C PHE A 348 0.20 -8.36 15.31
N SER A 349 0.49 -8.23 14.00
CA SER A 349 -0.45 -8.67 12.96
C SER A 349 -0.73 -10.15 13.13
N GLY A 350 0.22 -10.94 13.63
CA GLY A 350 0.09 -12.27 14.24
C GLY A 350 -0.59 -13.33 13.37
N CYS A 351 -0.90 -12.97 12.13
CA CYS A 351 -1.80 -13.71 11.28
C CYS A 351 -1.02 -14.82 10.60
N ARG A 352 -1.59 -16.02 10.50
CA ARG A 352 -0.95 -17.15 9.83
C ARG A 352 -0.53 -16.84 8.40
N THR A 353 -1.21 -15.88 7.77
CA THR A 353 -0.84 -15.31 6.48
C THR A 353 0.57 -14.78 6.44
N THR A 354 1.03 -13.96 7.40
CA THR A 354 2.38 -13.38 7.34
C THR A 354 3.45 -14.47 7.41
N LYS A 355 3.21 -15.53 8.17
CA LYS A 355 4.11 -16.70 8.24
C LYS A 355 4.12 -17.51 6.94
N ILE A 356 2.97 -17.70 6.30
CA ILE A 356 2.85 -18.47 5.05
C ILE A 356 3.39 -17.68 3.86
N LEU A 357 3.16 -16.37 3.84
CA LEU A 357 3.65 -15.45 2.81
C LEU A 357 5.09 -15.00 3.04
N GLN A 358 5.72 -15.44 4.14
CA GLN A 358 7.06 -15.05 4.57
C GLN A 358 7.25 -13.52 4.69
N VAL A 359 6.18 -12.83 5.07
CA VAL A 359 6.19 -11.39 5.31
C VAL A 359 6.63 -11.17 6.75
N GLU A 360 7.79 -10.57 6.93
CA GLU A 360 8.30 -10.25 8.27
C GLU A 360 7.40 -9.21 8.95
N GLU A 361 7.20 -9.35 10.26
CA GLU A 361 6.61 -8.28 11.06
C GLU A 361 7.69 -7.32 11.54
N LEU A 362 7.37 -6.02 11.59
CA LEU A 362 8.21 -5.05 12.28
C LEU A 362 8.36 -5.45 13.75
N ALA A 363 9.52 -5.14 14.33
CA ALA A 363 9.68 -5.24 15.77
C ALA A 363 8.76 -4.22 16.46
N PRO A 364 8.09 -4.57 17.57
CA PRO A 364 7.32 -3.61 18.36
C PRO A 364 8.21 -2.44 18.75
N SER A 365 7.77 -1.21 18.47
CA SER A 365 8.49 -0.02 18.92
C SER A 365 8.52 0.01 20.45
N LYS A 366 9.73 0.12 21.03
CA LYS A 366 9.89 0.41 22.47
C LYS A 366 9.49 1.88 22.69
N LEU A 367 8.22 2.13 22.92
CA LEU A 367 7.72 3.46 23.28
C LEU A 367 8.26 3.84 24.66
N GLN A 368 9.35 4.61 24.71
CA GLN A 368 9.76 5.32 25.91
C GLN A 368 8.82 6.52 26.09
N ILE A 369 7.75 6.34 26.86
CA ILE A 369 6.91 7.45 27.29
C ILE A 369 7.72 8.28 28.31
N LYS A 370 8.47 9.28 27.85
CA LYS A 370 9.03 10.34 28.70
C LYS A 370 7.97 11.42 28.94
N GLY A 371 6.82 11.01 29.45
CA GLY A 371 5.73 11.91 29.84
C GLY A 371 5.40 11.64 31.30
N CYS A 372 5.85 12.53 32.20
CA CYS A 372 5.25 12.61 33.53
C CYS A 372 3.77 12.90 33.33
N VAL A 373 2.91 11.91 33.57
CA VAL A 373 1.50 12.16 33.85
C VAL A 373 1.51 13.01 35.12
N LYS A 374 1.35 14.33 34.98
CA LYS A 374 1.07 15.21 36.11
C LYS A 374 -0.19 14.66 36.77
N SER A 375 -0.01 13.95 37.88
CA SER A 375 -1.06 13.64 38.83
C SER A 375 -1.64 14.96 39.32
N TRP A 376 -2.84 15.30 38.86
CA TRP A 376 -3.61 16.34 39.51
C TRP A 376 -4.11 15.77 40.83
N SER A 377 -3.40 16.11 41.90
CA SER A 377 -3.88 15.96 43.26
C SER A 377 -4.90 17.07 43.54
N TYR A 378 -6.10 16.70 44.00
CA TYR A 378 -6.91 17.52 44.89
C TYR A 378 -7.31 16.69 46.09
#